data_AF-A0A090Q757-F1
#
_entry.id   AF-A0A090Q757-F1
#
_cell.length_a   1.000
_cell.length_b   1.000
_cell.length_c   1.000
_cell.angle_alpha   90.00
_cell.angle_beta   90.00
_cell.angle_gamma   90.00
#
_symmetry.space_group_name_H-M   'P 1'
#
loop_
_entity.id
_entity.type
_entity.pdbx_description
1 polymer ?
#
loop_
_entity_poly.entity_id
_entity_poly.type
_entity_poly.pdbx_seq_one_letter_code
_entity_poly.pdbx_strand_id
1 'polypeptide(L)' 'MFTLATDASKIALLHLVKTLKSKDYHFIDAQLYNDHLHSLGAIEIDREVFLSYL' A
#
# COMPACT_ATOMS: atom_id res chain seq x y z
N MET A 1 -5.63 6.24 5.82
CA MET A 1 -6.03 5.21 6.82
C MET A 1 -6.15 5.88 8.19
N PHE A 2 -7.01 5.39 9.08
CA PHE A 2 -7.11 5.87 10.48
C PHE A 2 -7.06 4.69 11.45
N THR A 3 -6.84 4.96 12.74
CA THR A 3 -6.83 3.92 13.77
C THR A 3 -7.40 4.46 15.07
N LEU A 4 -8.21 3.65 15.77
CA LEU A 4 -8.74 3.96 17.11
C LEU A 4 -8.09 3.10 18.21
N ALA A 5 -7.27 2.13 17.82
CA ALA A 5 -6.50 1.27 18.70
C ALA A 5 -5.11 1.06 18.11
N THR A 6 -4.14 0.66 18.93
CA THR A 6 -2.79 0.35 18.47
C THR A 6 -2.83 -0.72 17.37
N ASP A 7 -2.08 -0.49 16.30
CA ASP A 7 -1.89 -1.41 15.15
C ASP A 7 -3.12 -1.82 14.34
N ALA A 8 -4.33 -1.34 14.66
CA ALA A 8 -5.54 -1.75 13.93
C ALA A 8 -5.47 -1.42 12.44
N SER A 9 -4.94 -0.25 12.06
CA SER A 9 -4.74 0.12 10.66
C SER A 9 -3.69 -0.76 9.94
N LYS A 10 -2.65 -1.22 10.65
CA LYS A 10 -1.63 -2.12 10.09
C LYS A 10 -2.21 -3.51 9.83
N ILE A 11 -3.01 -4.02 10.77
CA ILE A 11 -3.73 -5.29 10.61
C ILE A 11 -4.69 -5.19 9.43
N ALA A 12 -5.44 -4.09 9.30
CA ALA A 12 -6.32 -3.87 8.16
C ALA A 12 -5.56 -3.92 6.82
N LEU A 13 -4.39 -3.26 6.73
CA LEU A 13 -3.54 -3.30 5.53
C LEU A 13 -3.02 -4.71 5.25
N LEU A 14 -2.59 -5.46 6.27
CA LEU A 14 -2.13 -6.85 6.13
C LEU A 14 -3.23 -7.74 5.52
N HIS A 15 -4.46 -7.63 6.01
CA HIS A 15 -5.59 -8.39 5.47
C HIS A 15 -5.93 -7.98 4.04
N LEU A 16 -5.92 -6.68 3.75
CA LEU A 16 -6.12 -6.17 2.39
C LEU A 16 -5.09 -6.75 1.42
N VAL A 17 -3.80 -6.70 1.75
CA VAL A 17 -2.72 -7.24 0.92
C VAL A 17 -2.91 -8.74 0.67
N LYS A 18 -3.27 -9.52 1.70
CA LYS A 18 -3.56 -10.97 1.52
C LYS A 18 -4.70 -11.20 0.53
N THR A 19 -5.80 -10.46 0.67
CA THR A 19 -6.95 -10.57 -0.23
C THR A 19 -6.61 -10.16 -1.66
N LEU A 20 -5.88 -9.06 -1.83
CA LEU A 20 -5.47 -8.57 -3.15
C LEU A 20 -4.53 -9.56 -3.85
N LYS A 21 -3.57 -10.15 -3.12
CA LYS A 21 -2.70 -11.20 -3.65
C LYS A 21 -3.49 -12.44 -4.09
N SER A 22 -4.50 -12.86 -3.34
CA SER A 22 -5.36 -14.00 -3.75
C SER A 22 -6.24 -13.73 -4.98
N LYS A 23 -6.34 -12.47 -5.40
CA LYS A 23 -7.11 -12.01 -6.55
C LYS A 23 -6.21 -11.52 -7.69
N ASP A 24 -4.92 -11.84 -7.64
CA ASP A 24 -3.91 -11.46 -8.65
C ASP A 24 -3.78 -9.96 -8.91
N TYR A 25 -4.01 -9.12 -7.89
CA TYR A 25 -3.65 -7.69 -7.98
C TYR A 25 -2.14 -7.51 -7.83
N HIS A 26 -1.58 -6.61 -8.64
CA HIS A 26 -0.12 -6.43 -8.73
C HIS A 26 0.45 -5.36 -7.81
N PHE A 27 -0.26 -4.26 -7.56
CA PHE A 27 0.22 -3.15 -6.72
C PHE A 27 -0.91 -2.39 -6.03
N ILE A 28 -0.54 -1.55 -5.06
CA ILE A 28 -1.41 -0.58 -4.39
C ILE A 28 -0.81 0.79 -4.64
N ASP A 29 -1.58 1.69 -5.23
CA ASP A 29 -1.20 3.09 -5.36
C ASP A 29 -1.33 3.81 -4.00
N ALA A 30 -0.22 4.40 -3.55
CA ALA A 30 -0.10 5.16 -2.32
C ALA A 30 -0.07 6.68 -2.55
N GLN A 31 -0.15 7.11 -3.83
CA GLN A 31 -0.10 8.48 -4.32
C GLN A 31 1.17 9.23 -3.91
N LEU A 32 1.16 9.85 -2.73
CA LEU A 32 2.23 10.72 -2.25
C LEU A 32 3.06 10.01 -1.17
N TYR A 33 4.38 10.18 -1.26
CA TYR A 33 5.30 9.71 -0.23
C TYR A 33 4.99 10.34 1.13
N ASN A 34 5.13 9.51 2.18
CA ASN A 34 5.35 9.97 3.55
C ASN A 34 6.06 8.88 4.35
N ASP A 35 6.72 9.27 5.44
CA ASP A 35 7.52 8.35 6.26
C ASP A 35 6.71 7.20 6.86
N HIS A 36 5.41 7.43 7.11
CA HIS A 36 4.54 6.38 7.61
C HIS A 36 4.34 5.28 6.56
N LEU A 37 4.03 5.62 5.31
CA LEU A 37 3.88 4.66 4.22
C LEU A 37 5.20 3.97 3.88
N HIS A 38 6.31 4.72 3.89
CA HIS A 38 7.64 4.14 3.70
C HIS A 38 7.96 3.09 4.79
N SER A 39 7.63 3.37 6.05
CA SER A 39 7.79 2.39 7.15
C SER A 39 6.95 1.12 6.98
N LEU A 40 5.89 1.18 6.17
CA LEU A 40 5.04 0.04 5.82
C LEU A 40 5.50 -0.70 4.56
N GLY A 41 6.59 -0.25 3.92
CA GLY A 41 7.17 -0.85 2.73
C GLY A 41 6.75 -0.22 1.40
N ALA A 42 6.13 0.96 1.41
CA ALA A 42 5.88 1.72 0.19
C ALA A 42 7.20 2.24 -0.41
N ILE A 43 7.27 2.27 -1.74
CA ILE A 43 8.41 2.79 -2.50
C ILE A 43 7.93 3.84 -3.49
N GLU A 44 8.80 4.78 -3.83
CA GLU A 44 8.59 5.66 -4.97
C GLU A 44 9.08 4.97 -6.24
N ILE A 45 8.35 5.18 -7.34
CA ILE A 45 8.74 4.75 -8.68
C ILE A 45 8.54 5.90 -9.66
N ASP A 46 9.28 5.88 -10.77
CA ASP A 46 9.11 6.88 -11.82
C ASP A 46 7.68 6.88 -12.36
N ARG A 47 7.15 8.07 -12.64
CA ARG A 47 5.79 8.24 -13.14
C ARG A 47 5.53 7.42 -14.41
N GLU A 48 6.48 7.38 -15.33
CA GLU A 48 6.34 6.61 -16.58
C GLU A 48 6.27 5.09 -16.31
N VAL A 49 7.00 4.60 -15.30
CA VAL A 49 6.91 3.20 -14.85
C VAL A 49 5.56 2.94 -14.19
N PHE A 50 5.08 3.85 -13.34
CA PHE A 50 3.75 3.74 -12.74
C PHE A 50 2.64 3.70 -13.80
N LEU A 51 2.70 4.58 -14.80
CA LEU A 51 1.73 4.62 -15.90
C LEU A 51 1.76 3.34 -16.75
N SER A 52 2.89 2.62 -16.82
CA SER A 52 2.96 1.34 -17.53
C SER A 52 2.22 0.19 -16.81
N TYR A 53 1.82 0.38 -15.56
CA TYR A 53 1.05 -0.60 -14.78
C TYR A 53 -0.47 -0.35 -14.76
N LEU A 54 -0.94 0.79 -15.29
CA LEU A 54 -2.36 1.16 -15.38
C LEU A 54 -3.01 0.63 -16.67
#